data_AF-A0A958T4Y0-F1
#
_entry.id   AF-A0A958T4Y0-F1
#
_cell.length_a   1.000
_cell.length_b   1.000
_cell.length_c   1.000
_cell.angle_alpha   90.00
_cell.angle_beta   90.00
_cell.angle_gamma   90.00
#
_symmetry.space_group_name_H-M   'P 1'
#
loop_
_entity.id
_entity.type
_entity.pdbx_description
1 polymer ?
#
loop_
_entity_poly.entity_id
_entity_poly.type
_entity_poly.pdbx_seq_one_letter_code
_entity_poly.pdbx_strand_id
1 'polypeptide(L)'
;MKKILIFILCCLVQLVLAQEVESPSKDIKLNVSINNLGEVAYQVSYKGKAVIKPSKLGILLKDGTDLTKDFEAVDTKTASFDETWQPVMGEQTNIRNHYNQLTLQLKQKN
;
A
#
# COMPACT_ATOMS: atom_id res chain seq x y z
N MET A 1 42.24 10.85 -23.30
CA MET A 1 41.52 11.80 -22.41
C MET A 1 40.01 11.52 -22.45
N LYS A 2 39.52 10.86 -21.40
CA LYS A 2 38.25 11.15 -20.69
C LYS A 2 36.93 11.31 -21.49
N LYS A 3 36.61 10.45 -22.46
CA LYS A 3 35.26 10.49 -23.09
C LYS A 3 34.58 9.13 -23.34
N ILE A 4 35.01 8.05 -22.69
CA ILE A 4 34.40 6.70 -22.86
C ILE A 4 33.84 6.12 -21.53
N LEU A 5 33.80 6.90 -20.45
CA LEU A 5 33.45 6.39 -19.12
C LEU A 5 32.22 7.06 -18.48
N ILE A 6 31.22 7.50 -19.26
CA ILE A 6 29.96 8.07 -18.72
C ILE A 6 28.75 7.65 -19.57
N PHE A 7 28.59 6.36 -19.90
CA PHE A 7 27.35 5.89 -20.53
C PHE A 7 26.78 4.58 -19.93
N ILE A 8 27.42 4.02 -18.90
CA ILE A 8 26.97 2.78 -18.24
C ILE A 8 26.45 3.02 -16.82
N LEU A 9 26.35 4.28 -16.36
CA LEU A 9 25.82 4.63 -15.05
C LEU A 9 24.38 5.15 -15.08
N CYS A 10 23.57 4.79 -16.08
CA CYS A 10 22.12 4.84 -15.93
C CYS A 10 21.70 3.56 -15.19
N CYS A 11 22.14 3.56 -13.94
CA CYS A 11 21.92 2.56 -12.92
C CYS A 11 20.43 2.19 -12.88
N LEU A 12 20.20 0.88 -12.80
CA LEU A 12 18.93 0.22 -12.54
C LEU A 12 17.98 1.12 -11.74
N VAL A 13 17.03 1.77 -12.42
CA VAL A 13 15.83 2.24 -11.74
C VAL A 13 15.01 0.98 -11.50
N GLN A 14 15.23 0.35 -10.34
CA GLN A 14 14.30 -0.66 -9.87
C GLN A 14 12.94 0.04 -9.76
N LEU A 15 12.03 -0.31 -10.66
CA LEU A 15 10.64 0.11 -10.62
C LEU A 15 10.02 -0.51 -9.37
N VAL A 16 10.10 0.22 -8.25
CA VAL A 16 9.32 -0.12 -7.07
C VAL A 16 7.88 0.19 -7.42
N LEU A 17 7.05 -0.86 -7.55
CA LEU A 17 5.61 -0.71 -7.70
C LEU A 17 5.04 -0.27 -6.35
N ALA A 18 4.91 1.05 -6.19
CA ALA A 18 4.26 1.66 -5.05
C ALA A 18 2.84 2.07 -5.44
N GLN A 19 1.85 1.56 -4.71
CA GLN A 19 0.45 1.92 -4.84
C GLN A 19 0.13 2.98 -3.78
N GLU A 20 -0.42 4.11 -4.19
CA GLU A 20 -0.74 5.23 -3.31
C GLU A 20 -2.24 5.49 -3.28
N VAL A 21 -2.79 5.66 -2.08
CA VAL A 21 -4.16 6.13 -1.88
C VAL A 21 -4.15 7.25 -0.84
N GLU A 22 -4.86 8.33 -1.14
CA GLU A 22 -5.05 9.45 -0.23
C GLU A 22 -6.45 9.42 0.37
N SER A 23 -6.60 9.88 1.61
CA SER A 23 -7.92 10.19 2.18
C SER A 23 -8.66 11.25 1.36
N PRO A 24 -9.99 11.37 1.49
CA PRO A 24 -10.75 12.40 0.77
C PRO A 24 -10.28 13.83 1.01
N SER A 25 -9.78 14.14 2.22
CA SER A 25 -9.21 15.46 2.54
C SER A 25 -7.76 15.63 2.06
N LYS A 26 -7.12 14.57 1.58
CA LYS A 26 -5.69 14.49 1.20
C LYS A 26 -4.70 14.69 2.34
N ASP A 27 -5.19 14.76 3.58
CA ASP A 27 -4.33 14.89 4.76
C ASP A 27 -3.65 13.58 5.11
N ILE A 28 -4.33 12.45 4.94
CA ILE A 28 -3.77 11.10 5.15
C ILE A 28 -3.37 10.51 3.81
N LYS A 29 -2.18 9.91 3.76
CA LYS A 29 -1.66 9.19 2.59
C LYS A 29 -1.16 7.81 3.01
N LEU A 30 -1.70 6.79 2.37
CA LEU A 30 -1.27 5.39 2.45
C LEU A 30 -0.40 5.09 1.24
N ASN A 31 0.75 4.49 1.47
CA ASN A 31 1.59 3.92 0.41
C ASN A 31 1.83 2.44 0.71
N VAL A 32 1.60 1.60 -0.29
CA VAL A 32 1.80 0.15 -0.24
C VAL A 32 2.88 -0.21 -1.24
N SER A 33 3.84 -1.03 -0.82
CA SER A 33 4.96 -1.46 -1.64
C SER A 33 5.20 -2.96 -1.47
N ILE A 34 5.78 -3.57 -2.50
CA ILE A 34 6.25 -4.95 -2.46
C ILE A 34 7.75 -4.91 -2.75
N ASN A 35 8.56 -5.46 -1.85
CA ASN A 35 10.01 -5.47 -2.02
C ASN A 35 10.47 -6.64 -2.91
N ASN A 36 11.78 -6.72 -3.15
CA ASN A 36 12.37 -7.75 -4.02
C ASN A 36 12.21 -9.18 -3.48
N LEU A 37 11.93 -9.35 -2.19
CA LEU A 37 11.62 -10.63 -1.55
C LEU A 37 10.13 -10.97 -1.61
N GLY A 38 9.31 -10.14 -2.26
CA GLY A 38 7.86 -10.31 -2.31
C GLY A 38 7.17 -10.04 -0.96
N GLU A 39 7.83 -9.34 -0.02
CA GLU A 39 7.21 -8.91 1.23
C GLU A 39 6.39 -7.65 0.98
N VAL A 40 5.12 -7.67 1.39
CA VAL A 40 4.23 -6.52 1.28
C VAL A 40 4.42 -5.63 2.50
N ALA A 41 4.58 -4.32 2.29
CA ALA A 41 4.69 -3.35 3.36
C ALA A 41 3.84 -2.12 3.09
N TYR A 42 3.33 -1.51 4.16
CA TYR A 42 2.59 -0.25 4.09
C TYR A 42 3.24 0.82 4.97
N GLN A 43 3.00 2.07 4.61
CA GLN A 43 3.35 3.24 5.39
C GLN A 43 2.22 4.26 5.33
N VAL A 44 2.05 5.03 6.40
CA VAL A 44 1.00 6.06 6.50
C VAL A 44 1.60 7.37 6.95
N SER A 45 1.23 8.44 6.26
CA SER A 45 1.56 9.81 6.67
C SER A 45 0.30 10.64 6.89
N TYR A 46 0.39 11.58 7.82
CA TYR A 46 -0.61 12.60 8.08
C TYR A 46 0.03 13.97 7.90
N LYS A 47 -0.48 14.77 6.96
CA LYS A 47 0.02 16.09 6.58
C LYS A 47 1.53 16.08 6.34
N GLY A 48 1.99 15.08 5.60
CA GLY A 48 3.41 14.87 5.26
C GLY A 48 4.29 14.35 6.39
N LYS A 49 3.76 14.15 7.60
CA LYS A 49 4.51 13.58 8.73
C LYS A 49 4.22 12.08 8.83
N ALA A 50 5.27 11.27 8.98
CA ALA A 50 5.12 9.83 9.14
C ALA A 50 4.37 9.50 10.44
N VAL A 51 3.26 8.77 10.32
CA VAL A 51 2.49 8.22 11.45
C VAL A 51 2.80 6.74 11.61
N ILE A 52 2.86 6.01 10.49
CA ILE A 52 3.29 4.62 10.42
C ILE A 52 4.48 4.54 9.47
N LYS A 53 5.63 4.13 10.01
CA LYS A 53 6.83 3.81 9.23
C LYS A 53 6.60 2.50 8.44
N PRO A 54 7.40 2.20 7.40
CA PRO A 54 7.28 0.97 6.64
C PRO A 54 7.10 -0.26 7.55
N SER A 55 5.94 -0.90 7.43
CA SER A 55 5.49 -2.00 8.29
C SER A 55 4.99 -3.14 7.42
N LYS A 56 5.51 -4.36 7.67
CA LYS A 56 5.21 -5.55 6.86
C LYS A 56 3.79 -6.07 7.11
N LEU A 57 3.17 -6.59 6.07
CA LEU A 57 1.90 -7.32 6.08
C LEU A 57 2.18 -8.77 5.66
N GLY A 58 1.58 -9.71 6.38
CA GLY A 58 1.77 -11.14 6.13
C GLY A 58 1.19 -11.97 7.26
N ILE A 59 1.00 -13.27 7.01
CA ILE A 59 0.43 -14.22 7.97
C ILE A 59 1.28 -15.50 7.97
N LEU A 60 1.51 -16.09 9.15
CA LEU A 60 2.05 -17.43 9.25
C LEU A 60 0.91 -18.40 9.58
N LEU A 61 0.73 -19.44 8.78
CA LEU A 61 -0.30 -20.44 9.04
C LEU A 61 0.20 -21.49 10.02
N LYS A 62 -0.76 -22.15 10.70
CA LYS A 62 -0.47 -23.15 11.74
C LYS A 62 0.32 -24.35 11.22
N ASP A 63 0.13 -24.71 9.95
CA ASP A 63 0.83 -25.82 9.29
C ASP A 63 2.25 -25.47 8.82
N GLY A 64 2.71 -24.25 9.07
CA GLY A 64 4.02 -23.77 8.69
C GLY A 64 4.06 -23.07 7.32
N THR A 65 2.93 -22.95 6.63
CA THR A 65 2.85 -22.16 5.38
C THR A 65 3.15 -20.69 5.68
N ASP A 66 4.16 -20.15 5.00
CA ASP A 66 4.64 -18.79 5.17
C ASP A 66 3.98 -17.86 4.13
N LEU A 67 2.96 -17.09 4.54
CA LEU A 67 2.30 -16.08 3.71
C LEU A 67 2.83 -14.67 4.05
N THR A 68 4.14 -14.53 4.27
CA THR A 68 4.77 -13.22 4.57
C THR A 68 5.63 -12.65 3.44
N LYS A 69 5.93 -13.45 2.42
CA LYS A 69 6.88 -13.14 1.35
C LYS A 69 6.51 -13.85 0.04
N ASP A 70 7.32 -13.65 -0.98
CA ASP A 70 7.17 -14.26 -2.31
C ASP A 70 5.88 -13.82 -3.04
N PHE A 71 5.28 -12.70 -2.65
CA PHE A 71 4.13 -12.14 -3.37
C PHE A 71 4.53 -11.31 -4.58
N GLU A 72 3.67 -11.36 -5.60
CA GLU A 72 3.58 -10.37 -6.67
C GLU A 72 2.17 -9.78 -6.72
N ALA A 73 2.08 -8.48 -7.01
CA ALA A 73 0.79 -7.85 -7.31
C ALA A 73 0.34 -8.26 -8.71
N VAL A 74 -0.81 -8.90 -8.81
CA VAL A 74 -1.40 -9.33 -10.10
C VAL A 74 -2.44 -8.35 -10.62
N ASP A 75 -3.11 -7.64 -9.72
CA ASP A 75 -4.08 -6.61 -10.06
C ASP A 75 -4.15 -5.58 -8.93
N THR A 76 -4.56 -4.37 -9.26
CA THR A 76 -4.85 -3.36 -8.26
C THR A 76 -5.99 -2.47 -8.68
N LYS A 77 -6.94 -2.30 -7.76
CA LYS A 77 -8.15 -1.50 -7.97
C LYS A 77 -8.27 -0.44 -6.90
N THR A 78 -8.63 0.76 -7.31
CA THR A 78 -9.03 1.83 -6.41
C THR A 78 -10.52 2.13 -6.56
N ALA A 79 -11.13 2.57 -5.48
CA ALA A 79 -12.51 3.00 -5.45
C ALA A 79 -12.69 4.14 -4.45
N SER A 80 -13.79 4.87 -4.57
CA SER A 80 -14.23 5.86 -3.58
C SER A 80 -15.63 5.49 -3.12
N PHE A 81 -15.89 5.68 -1.84
CA PHE A 81 -17.16 5.37 -1.22
C PHE A 81 -17.57 6.50 -0.29
N ASP A 82 -18.81 6.96 -0.41
CA ASP A 82 -19.35 8.06 0.39
C ASP A 82 -20.85 7.85 0.61
N GLU A 83 -21.21 7.38 1.79
CA GLU A 83 -22.61 7.22 2.19
C GLU A 83 -22.84 7.73 3.61
N THR A 84 -24.10 7.91 3.98
CA THR A 84 -24.50 8.21 5.35
C THR A 84 -25.50 7.19 5.82
N TRP A 85 -25.28 6.62 7.01
CA TRP A 85 -26.16 5.63 7.62
C TRP A 85 -26.57 6.08 9.02
N GLN A 86 -27.66 5.50 9.53
CA GLN A 86 -28.25 5.83 10.82
C GLN A 86 -28.16 4.64 11.76
N PRO A 87 -27.44 4.72 12.89
CA PRO A 87 -27.42 3.66 13.88
C PRO A 87 -28.75 3.58 14.63
N VAL A 88 -29.13 2.36 15.05
CA VAL A 88 -30.31 2.14 15.91
C VAL A 88 -30.12 2.82 17.27
N MET A 89 -28.90 2.77 17.82
CA MET A 89 -28.50 3.46 19.04
C MET A 89 -27.06 3.93 18.88
N GLY A 90 -26.77 5.17 19.27
CA GLY A 90 -25.43 5.75 19.19
C GLY A 90 -25.40 7.21 19.60
N GLU A 91 -24.19 7.77 19.64
CA GLU A 91 -23.96 9.18 20.01
C GLU A 91 -24.47 10.16 18.94
N GLN A 92 -24.56 9.72 17.69
CA GLN A 92 -24.96 10.52 16.54
C GLN A 92 -26.09 9.82 15.79
N THR A 93 -27.04 10.60 15.26
CA THR A 93 -28.15 10.06 14.46
C THR A 93 -27.73 9.70 13.04
N ASN A 94 -26.72 10.36 12.48
CA ASN A 94 -26.21 10.14 11.14
C ASN A 94 -24.68 10.01 11.18
N ILE A 95 -24.15 8.93 10.61
CA ILE A 95 -22.72 8.66 10.51
C ILE A 95 -22.34 8.60 9.03
N ARG A 96 -21.41 9.48 8.62
CA ARG A 96 -20.88 9.50 7.26
C ARG A 96 -19.71 8.52 7.14
N ASN A 97 -19.82 7.59 6.20
CA ASN A 97 -18.80 6.64 5.83
C ASN A 97 -18.18 7.08 4.49
N HIS A 98 -17.10 7.87 4.56
CA HIS A 98 -16.44 8.45 3.38
C HIS A 98 -14.96 8.07 3.35
N TYR A 99 -14.58 7.23 2.38
CA TYR A 99 -13.21 6.74 2.22
C TYR A 99 -12.82 6.49 0.77
N ASN A 100 -11.51 6.45 0.53
CA ASN A 100 -10.92 5.91 -0.69
C ASN A 100 -10.34 4.54 -0.36
N GLN A 101 -10.60 3.57 -1.22
CA GLN A 101 -10.20 2.17 -1.06
C GLN A 101 -9.10 1.81 -2.06
N LEU A 102 -8.20 0.95 -1.62
CA LEU A 102 -7.18 0.30 -2.43
C LEU A 102 -7.28 -1.22 -2.20
N THR A 103 -7.56 -1.98 -3.27
CA THR A 103 -7.62 -3.43 -3.27
C THR A 103 -6.44 -3.98 -4.07
N LEU A 104 -5.45 -4.58 -3.40
CA LEU A 104 -4.37 -5.32 -4.05
C LEU A 104 -4.74 -6.80 -4.16
N GLN A 105 -4.67 -7.34 -5.36
CA GLN A 105 -4.70 -8.79 -5.56
C GLN A 105 -3.26 -9.28 -5.59
N LEU A 106 -2.93 -10.18 -4.67
CA LEU A 106 -1.59 -10.73 -4.50
C LEU A 106 -1.60 -12.20 -4.89
N LYS A 107 -0.59 -12.62 -5.64
CA LYS A 107 -0.31 -14.02 -5.93
C LYS A 107 1.03 -14.38 -5.31
N GLN A 108 1.09 -15.48 -4.57
CA GLN A 108 2.36 -16.00 -4.10
C GLN A 108 3.03 -16.79 -5.21
N LYS A 109 4.31 -16.54 -5.43
CA LYS A 109 5.16 -17.32 -6.34
C LYS A 109 5.37 -18.69 -5.70
N ASN A 110 5.11 -19.73 -6.48
CA ASN A 110 5.38 -21.11 -6.09
C ASN A 110 6.88 -21.37 -5.99
#